data_AF-A0A348PE70-F1
#
_entry.id   AF-A0A348PE70-F1
#
_cell.length_a   1.000
_cell.length_b   1.000
_cell.length_c   1.000
_cell.angle_alpha   90.00
_cell.angle_beta   90.00
_cell.angle_gamma   90.00
#
_symmetry.space_group_name_H-M   'P 1'
#
loop_
_entity.id
_entity.type
_entity.pdbx_description
1 polymer ?
#
loop_
_entity_poly.entity_id
_entity_poly.type
_entity_poly.pdbx_seq_one_letter_code
_entity_poly.pdbx_strand_id
1 'polypeptide(L)'
;MQFNDGNNFSDRITPETGRGPDLRALAVLDALGLLDDVDAAQFDRAFRDSPAALQAELRGVQAAVVSDPAFLATEEPSPELKLQTLTRVMTAVEQQESQFAPIA
;
A
#
# COMPACT_ATOMS: atom_id res chain seq x y z
N MET A 1 -15.21 -57.58 3.24
CA MET A 1 -14.88 -56.40 2.42
C MET A 1 -15.67 -55.24 3.01
N GLN A 2 -14.99 -54.31 3.68
CA GLN A 2 -15.62 -53.15 4.30
C GLN A 2 -14.75 -51.95 3.94
N PHE A 3 -15.19 -51.19 2.93
CA PHE A 3 -14.57 -49.91 2.57
C PHE A 3 -15.17 -48.87 3.51
N ASN A 4 -14.42 -48.55 4.56
CA ASN A 4 -14.70 -47.45 5.45
C ASN A 4 -14.02 -46.21 4.89
N ASP A 5 -14.66 -45.53 3.95
CA ASP A 5 -14.23 -44.21 3.47
C ASP A 5 -14.62 -43.16 4.49
N GLY A 6 -13.89 -43.17 5.61
CA GLY A 6 -13.83 -42.06 6.55
C GLY A 6 -13.21 -40.87 5.84
N ASN A 7 -14.06 -39.99 5.33
CA ASN A 7 -13.68 -38.73 4.71
C ASN A 7 -13.13 -37.79 5.80
N ASN A 8 -11.84 -37.99 6.15
CA ASN A 8 -11.08 -37.14 7.06
C ASN A 8 -10.84 -35.78 6.38
N PHE A 9 -11.87 -34.94 6.38
CA PHE A 9 -11.78 -33.51 6.04
C PHE A 9 -10.96 -32.70 7.05
N SER A 10 -10.40 -33.34 8.07
CA SER A 10 -9.66 -32.70 9.16
C SER A 10 -8.16 -32.60 8.92
N ASP A 11 -7.63 -33.14 7.82
CA ASP A 11 -6.18 -33.19 7.56
C ASP A 11 -5.67 -32.10 6.59
N ARG A 12 -6.50 -31.07 6.31
CA ARG A 12 -6.15 -29.93 5.45
C ARG A 12 -5.67 -28.69 6.20
N ILE A 13 -5.48 -28.75 7.51
CA ILE A 13 -4.85 -27.66 8.26
C ILE A 13 -3.39 -28.03 8.52
N THR A 14 -2.62 -28.16 7.44
CA THR A 14 -1.17 -28.02 7.53
C THR A 14 -0.86 -26.60 7.98
N PRO A 15 -0.01 -26.38 9.00
CA PRO A 15 0.40 -25.04 9.39
C PRO A 15 1.27 -24.49 8.26
N GLU A 16 0.74 -23.55 7.47
CA GLU A 16 1.43 -22.99 6.31
C GLU A 16 2.67 -22.19 6.74
N THR A 17 3.78 -22.90 6.83
CA THR A 17 5.12 -22.37 7.14
C THR A 17 5.75 -21.71 5.90
N GLY A 18 4.93 -20.97 5.11
CA GLY A 18 5.31 -20.47 3.80
C GLY A 18 4.39 -19.44 3.15
N ARG A 19 3.35 -18.94 3.84
CA ARG A 19 2.63 -17.76 3.35
C ARG A 19 3.42 -16.52 3.75
N GLY A 20 4.02 -15.85 2.77
CA GLY A 20 4.47 -14.47 2.97
C GLY A 20 3.32 -13.61 3.52
N PRO A 21 3.62 -12.44 4.10
CA PRO A 21 2.60 -11.57 4.68
C PRO A 21 1.49 -11.28 3.66
N ASP A 22 0.24 -11.23 4.12
CA ASP A 22 -0.90 -10.92 3.26
C ASP A 22 -0.80 -9.47 2.79
N LEU A 23 -0.33 -9.28 1.56
CA LEU A 23 -0.11 -7.96 0.98
C LEU A 23 -1.39 -7.13 0.90
N ARG A 24 -2.57 -7.74 0.83
CA ARG A 24 -3.83 -6.98 0.85
C ARG A 24 -4.09 -6.39 2.22
N ALA A 25 -3.85 -7.16 3.27
CA ALA A 25 -3.99 -6.67 4.64
C ALA A 25 -2.98 -5.55 4.95
N LEU A 26 -1.72 -5.74 4.52
CA LEU A 26 -0.71 -4.69 4.64
C LEU A 26 -1.06 -3.44 3.84
N ALA A 27 -1.61 -3.58 2.64
CA ALA A 27 -2.06 -2.44 1.83
C ALA A 27 -3.18 -1.63 2.49
N VAL A 28 -4.10 -2.28 3.21
CA VAL A 28 -5.13 -1.57 4.00
C VAL A 28 -4.50 -0.78 5.15
N LEU A 29 -3.59 -1.41 5.90
CA LEU A 29 -2.91 -0.76 7.01
C LEU A 29 -2.01 0.39 6.55
N ASP A 30 -1.34 0.21 5.42
CA ASP A 30 -0.55 1.25 4.75
C ASP A 30 -1.41 2.46 4.37
N ALA A 31 -2.57 2.22 3.73
CA ALA A 31 -3.52 3.27 3.37
C ALA A 31 -4.01 4.10 4.57
N LEU A 32 -4.11 3.47 5.75
CA LEU A 32 -4.51 4.12 6.99
C LEU A 32 -3.33 4.73 7.77
N GLY A 33 -2.09 4.52 7.33
CA GLY A 33 -0.89 4.94 8.05
C GLY A 33 -0.65 4.19 9.36
N LEU A 34 -1.08 2.92 9.44
CA LEU A 34 -1.04 2.08 10.65
C LEU A 34 0.08 1.02 10.65
N LEU A 35 0.92 0.98 9.60
CA LEU A 35 2.10 0.13 9.60
C LEU A 35 3.20 0.74 10.48
N ASP A 36 3.92 -0.10 11.22
CA ASP A 36 5.18 0.31 11.83
C ASP A 36 6.30 0.39 10.78
N ASP A 37 7.45 0.96 11.16
CA ASP A 37 8.56 1.17 10.24
C ASP A 37 9.07 -0.13 9.59
N VAL A 38 8.98 -1.25 10.30
CA VAL A 38 9.47 -2.56 9.84
C VAL A 38 8.50 -3.13 8.81
N ASP A 39 7.21 -3.11 9.12
CA ASP A 39 6.15 -3.63 8.25
C ASP A 39 5.98 -2.74 7.01
N ALA A 40 6.10 -1.42 7.15
CA ALA A 40 6.10 -0.49 6.02
C ALA A 40 7.25 -0.80 5.04
N ALA A 41 8.47 -0.96 5.56
CA ALA A 41 9.63 -1.31 4.74
C ALA A 41 9.52 -2.72 4.12
N GLN A 42 8.83 -3.65 4.78
CA GLN A 42 8.53 -4.96 4.22
C GLN A 42 7.51 -4.87 3.09
N PHE A 43 6.40 -4.16 3.31
CA PHE A 43 5.36 -3.92 2.32
C PHE A 43 5.92 -3.23 1.08
N ASP A 44 6.71 -2.17 1.24
CA ASP A 44 7.32 -1.43 0.13
C ASP A 44 8.19 -2.29 -0.77
N ARG A 45 9.00 -3.18 -0.17
CA ARG A 45 9.84 -4.11 -0.93
C ARG A 45 8.96 -5.12 -1.66
N ALA A 46 8.02 -5.74 -0.96
CA ALA A 46 7.15 -6.74 -1.57
C ALA A 46 6.25 -6.16 -2.68
N PHE A 47 5.76 -4.92 -2.50
CA PHE A 47 5.00 -4.19 -3.50
C PHE A 47 5.83 -3.89 -4.74
N ARG A 48 7.07 -3.39 -4.55
CA ARG A 48 8.00 -3.09 -5.64
C ARG A 48 8.34 -4.34 -6.46
N ASP A 49 8.54 -5.48 -5.79
CA ASP A 49 8.90 -6.74 -6.41
C ASP A 49 7.70 -7.50 -6.99
N SER A 50 6.47 -7.04 -6.71
CA SER A 50 5.23 -7.66 -7.20
C SER A 50 4.98 -7.38 -8.68
N PRO A 51 4.32 -8.32 -9.41
CA PRO A 51 3.88 -8.08 -10.79
C PRO A 51 2.97 -6.87 -10.91
N ALA A 52 2.98 -6.19 -12.07
CA ALA A 52 2.18 -4.99 -12.32
C ALA A 52 0.68 -5.18 -12.05
N ALA A 53 0.13 -6.37 -12.37
CA ALA A 53 -1.27 -6.69 -12.10
C ALA A 53 -1.60 -6.68 -10.60
N LEU A 54 -0.70 -7.24 -9.76
CA LEU A 54 -0.87 -7.25 -8.31
C LEU A 54 -0.66 -5.85 -7.73
N GLN A 55 0.30 -5.07 -8.23
CA GLN A 55 0.44 -3.67 -7.82
C GLN A 55 -0.82 -2.84 -8.11
N ALA A 56 -1.42 -3.03 -9.29
CA ALA A 56 -2.67 -2.36 -9.64
C ALA A 56 -3.82 -2.78 -8.71
N GLU A 57 -3.88 -4.06 -8.35
CA GLU A 57 -4.85 -4.57 -7.38
C GLU A 57 -4.67 -3.93 -6.00
N LEU A 58 -3.43 -3.91 -5.48
CA LEU A 58 -3.13 -3.32 -4.16
C LEU A 58 -3.40 -1.82 -4.12
N ARG A 59 -3.09 -1.09 -5.21
CA ARG A 59 -3.49 0.33 -5.35
C ARG A 59 -5.02 0.49 -5.35
N GLY A 60 -5.75 -0.46 -5.93
CA GLY A 60 -7.21 -0.49 -5.87
C GLY A 60 -7.74 -0.65 -4.44
N VAL A 61 -7.12 -1.54 -3.67
CA VAL A 61 -7.44 -1.72 -2.23
C VAL A 61 -7.17 -0.43 -1.46
N GLN A 62 -5.98 0.15 -1.61
CA GLN A 62 -5.61 1.42 -0.95
C GLN A 62 -6.58 2.55 -1.33
N ALA A 63 -6.89 2.69 -2.62
CA ALA A 63 -7.81 3.71 -3.13
C ALA A 63 -9.22 3.58 -2.53
N ALA A 64 -9.73 2.36 -2.38
CA ALA A 64 -11.03 2.12 -1.77
C ALA A 64 -11.07 2.55 -0.30
N VAL A 65 -9.97 2.35 0.44
CA VAL A 65 -9.86 2.73 1.85
C VAL A 65 -9.78 4.25 2.00
N VAL A 66 -8.89 4.91 1.27
CA VAL A 66 -8.67 6.37 1.42
C VAL A 66 -9.82 7.22 0.88
N SER A 67 -10.71 6.64 0.07
CA SER A 67 -11.90 7.33 -0.43
C SER A 67 -13.16 7.07 0.40
N ASP A 68 -13.08 6.22 1.43
CA ASP A 68 -14.21 5.97 2.33
C ASP A 68 -14.51 7.25 3.14
N PRO A 69 -15.73 7.82 3.00
CA PRO A 69 -16.13 9.02 3.73
C PRO A 69 -16.02 8.90 5.25
N ALA A 70 -16.03 7.69 5.81
CA ALA A 70 -15.84 7.46 7.23
C ALA A 70 -14.45 7.88 7.74
N PHE A 71 -13.44 7.92 6.86
CA PHE A 71 -12.07 8.30 7.20
C PHE A 71 -11.67 9.69 6.67
N LEU A 72 -12.56 10.39 5.98
CA LEU A 72 -12.28 11.71 5.43
C LEU A 72 -12.54 12.82 6.44
N ALA A 73 -11.62 13.79 6.49
CA ALA A 73 -11.85 15.02 7.23
C ALA A 73 -13.00 15.81 6.57
N THR A 74 -13.90 16.35 7.39
CA THR A 74 -15.00 17.22 6.93
C THR A 74 -14.59 18.69 6.81
N GLU A 75 -13.39 19.03 7.26
CA GLU A 75 -12.85 20.38 7.21
C GLU A 75 -12.12 20.63 5.89
N GLU A 76 -12.44 21.74 5.25
CA GLU A 76 -11.70 22.21 4.08
C GLU A 76 -10.39 22.89 4.51
N PRO A 77 -9.26 22.59 3.88
CA PRO A 77 -7.99 23.24 4.20
C PRO A 77 -8.04 24.73 3.86
N SER A 78 -7.33 25.54 4.65
CA SER A 78 -7.22 26.98 4.41
C SER A 78 -6.67 27.29 2.99
N PRO A 79 -7.16 28.34 2.32
CA PRO A 79 -6.63 28.77 1.02
C PRO A 79 -5.13 29.07 1.07
N GLU A 80 -4.63 29.59 2.18
CA GLU A 80 -3.21 29.88 2.41
C GLU A 80 -2.36 28.62 2.36
N LEU A 81 -2.83 27.51 2.94
CA LEU A 81 -2.12 26.23 2.91
C LEU A 81 -2.00 25.69 1.48
N LYS A 82 -3.03 25.87 0.65
CA LYS A 82 -2.98 25.52 -0.77
C LYS A 82 -1.91 26.33 -1.50
N LEU A 83 -1.89 27.65 -1.31
CA LEU A 83 -0.88 28.52 -1.92
C LEU A 83 0.53 28.13 -1.48
N GLN A 84 0.76 27.93 -0.18
CA GLN A 84 2.06 27.52 0.35
C GLN A 84 2.51 26.17 -0.23
N THR A 85 1.60 25.21 -0.33
CA THR A 85 1.90 23.88 -0.90
C THR A 85 2.31 24.01 -2.36
N LEU A 86 1.52 24.74 -3.16
CA LEU A 86 1.82 24.96 -4.58
C LEU A 86 3.16 25.68 -4.79
N THR A 87 3.45 26.73 -4.02
CA THR A 87 4.74 27.43 -4.07
C THR A 87 5.89 26.47 -3.75
N ARG A 88 5.78 25.67 -2.67
CA ARG A 88 6.81 24.69 -2.31
C ARG A 88 7.05 23.65 -3.41
N VAL A 89 5.97 23.14 -4.03
CA VAL A 89 6.08 22.19 -5.14
C VAL A 89 6.79 22.83 -6.34
N MET A 90 6.40 24.04 -6.75
CA MET A 90 7.03 24.75 -7.86
C MET A 90 8.53 24.98 -7.61
N THR A 91 8.88 25.45 -6.42
CA THR A 91 10.30 25.63 -6.04
C THR A 91 11.08 24.32 -6.06
N ALA A 92 10.49 23.22 -5.58
CA ALA A 92 11.14 21.91 -5.62
C ALA A 92 11.40 21.43 -7.06
N VAL A 93 10.43 21.65 -7.97
CA VAL A 93 10.59 21.34 -9.40
C VAL A 93 11.70 22.18 -10.02
N GLU A 94 11.74 23.49 -9.79
CA GLU A 94 12.79 24.38 -10.32
C GLU A 94 14.19 24.02 -9.81
N GLN A 95 14.30 23.63 -8.53
CA GLN A 95 15.57 23.16 -7.95
C GLN A 95 16.02 21.84 -8.59
N GLN A 96 15.09 20.91 -8.80
CA GLN A 96 15.35 19.65 -9.47
C GLN A 96 15.83 19.88 -10.92
N GLU A 97 15.18 20.76 -11.68
CA GLU A 97 15.60 21.12 -13.04
C GLU A 97 17.00 21.75 -13.08
N SER A 98 17.31 22.62 -12.11
CA SER A 98 18.64 23.20 -11.97
C SER A 98 19.72 22.15 -11.66
N GLN A 99 19.38 21.11 -10.89
CA GLN A 99 20.27 19.98 -10.61
C GLN A 99 20.50 19.08 -11.83
N PHE A 100 19.52 19.00 -12.73
CA PHE A 100 19.62 18.27 -14.00
C PHE A 100 20.09 19.13 -15.17
N ALA A 101 20.51 20.38 -14.92
CA ALA A 101 21.08 21.23 -15.95
C ALA A 101 22.32 20.56 -16.58
N PRO A 102 22.48 20.60 -17.91
CA PRO A 102 23.55 19.90 -18.59
C PRO A 102 24.91 20.43 -18.10
N ILE A 103 25.81 19.50 -17.79
CA ILE A 103 27.25 19.74 -17.67
C ILE A 103 27.77 20.13 -19.06
N ALA A 104 27.59 21.40 -19.42
CA ALA A 104 28.14 22.03 -20.61
C ALA A 104 29.38 22.85 -20.25
#